data_AF-A0A9D1SFP9-F1
#
_entry.id   AF-A0A9D1SFP9-F1
#
_cell.length_a   1.000
_cell.length_b   1.000
_cell.length_c   1.000
_cell.angle_alpha   90.00
_cell.angle_beta   90.00
_cell.angle_gamma   90.00
#
_symmetry.space_group_name_H-M   'P 1'
#
loop_
_entity.id
_entity.type
_entity.pdbx_description
1 polymer ?
#
loop_
_entity_poly.entity_id
_entity_poly.type
_entity_poly.pdbx_seq_one_letter_code
_entity_poly.pdbx_strand_id
1 'polypeptide(L)' 'MYSTAEIMNIGMECLIENLGIVEAEQFISAIKRENFDYTKWQRVYYDRMPAGAFLDAAEKYGETHPYKGKGREV' A
#
# COMPACT_ATOMS: atom_id res chain seq x y z
N MET A 1 -3.52 6.45 -14.14
CA MET A 1 -3.81 5.34 -13.21
C MET A 1 -3.01 4.16 -13.72
N TYR A 2 -2.16 3.56 -12.89
CA TYR A 2 -1.38 2.40 -13.31
C TYR A 2 -2.30 1.21 -13.54
N SER A 3 -2.00 0.42 -14.56
CA SER A 3 -2.58 -0.89 -14.79
C SER A 3 -2.13 -1.87 -13.71
N THR A 4 -2.87 -2.97 -13.55
CA THR A 4 -2.48 -4.05 -12.64
C THR A 4 -1.08 -4.57 -12.93
N ALA A 5 -0.70 -4.70 -14.20
CA ALA A 5 0.63 -5.15 -14.61
C ALA A 5 1.73 -4.17 -14.18
N GLU A 6 1.50 -2.86 -14.33
CA GLU A 6 2.44 -1.82 -13.90
C GLU A 6 2.60 -1.81 -12.37
N ILE A 7 1.50 -1.94 -11.61
CA ILE A 7 1.55 -2.02 -10.15
C ILE A 7 2.36 -3.25 -9.70
N MET A 8 2.14 -4.40 -10.34
CA MET A 8 2.87 -5.63 -10.04
C MET A 8 4.36 -5.50 -10.36
N ASN A 9 4.72 -4.92 -11.51
CA ASN A 9 6.12 -4.72 -11.87
C ASN A 9 6.84 -3.81 -10.88
N ILE A 10 6.25 -2.65 -10.56
CA ILE A 10 6.82 -1.71 -9.58
C ILE A 10 6.97 -2.40 -8.22
N GLY A 11 5.96 -3.16 -7.78
CA GLY A 11 6.03 -3.91 -6.53
C GLY A 11 7.16 -4.94 -6.49
N MET A 12 7.35 -5.68 -7.58
CA MET A 12 8.44 -6.66 -7.69
C MET A 12 9.82 -6.00 -7.71
N GLU A 13 9.98 -4.89 -8.43
CA GLU A 13 11.22 -4.11 -8.43
C GLU A 13 11.57 -3.64 -7.01
N CYS A 14 10.62 -3.03 -6.30
CA CYS A 14 10.83 -2.60 -4.91
C CYS A 14 11.22 -3.76 -3.97
N LEU A 15 10.58 -4.93 -4.12
CA LEU A 15 10.91 -6.10 -3.30
C LEU A 15 12.34 -6.58 -3.55
N ILE A 16 12.74 -6.70 -4.83
CA ILE A 16 14.08 -7.14 -5.20
C ILE A 16 15.14 -6.14 -4.75
N GLU A 17 14.89 -4.84 -4.90
CA GLU A 17 15.81 -3.79 -4.47
C GLU A 17 16.06 -3.78 -2.95
N ASN A 18 15.02 -4.02 -2.15
CA ASN A 18 15.13 -3.94 -0.69
C ASN A 18 15.51 -5.24 -0.01
N LEU A 19 15.06 -6.38 -0.55
CA LEU A 19 15.25 -7.70 0.07
C LEU A 19 16.31 -8.55 -0.63
N GLY A 20 16.56 -8.30 -1.92
CA GLY A 20 17.29 -9.22 -2.79
C GLY A 20 16.37 -10.28 -3.41
N ILE A 21 16.87 -10.95 -4.45
CA ILE A 21 16.07 -11.86 -5.29
C ILE A 21 15.57 -13.08 -4.50
N VAL A 22 16.40 -13.65 -3.63
CA VAL A 22 16.08 -14.89 -2.92
C VAL A 22 15.01 -14.64 -1.85
N GLU A 23 15.19 -13.59 -1.06
CA GLU A 23 14.28 -13.19 0.02
C GLU A 23 12.95 -12.66 -0.54
N ALA A 24 12.98 -11.94 -1.66
CA ALA A 24 11.76 -11.52 -2.35
C ALA A 24 10.91 -12.73 -2.81
N GLU A 25 11.53 -13.77 -3.38
CA GLU A 25 10.82 -14.98 -3.81
C GLU A 25 10.25 -15.77 -2.62
N GLN A 26 11.01 -15.85 -1.52
CA GLN A 26 10.52 -16.45 -0.27
C GLN A 26 9.32 -15.70 0.30
N PHE A 27 9.35 -14.36 0.30
CA PHE A 27 8.25 -13.51 0.73
C PHE A 27 6.98 -13.75 -0.10
N ILE A 28 7.08 -13.76 -1.43
CA ILE A 28 5.94 -14.02 -2.31
C ILE A 28 5.39 -15.44 -2.09
N SER A 29 6.28 -16.43 -1.94
CA SER A 29 5.90 -17.81 -1.64
C SER A 29 5.15 -17.93 -0.31
N ALA A 30 5.60 -17.22 0.74
CA ALA A 30 4.95 -17.20 2.04
C ALA A 30 3.55 -16.56 1.96
N ILE A 31 3.42 -15.40 1.30
CA ILE A 31 2.13 -14.74 1.12
C ILE A 31 1.12 -15.66 0.43
N LYS A 32 1.54 -16.35 -0.63
CA LYS A 32 0.67 -17.25 -1.40
C LYS A 32 0.30 -18.54 -0.66
N ARG A 33 1.22 -19.10 0.12
CA ARG A 33 0.98 -20.35 0.88
C ARG A 33 0.15 -20.13 2.13
N GLU A 34 0.40 -19.04 2.84
CA GLU A 34 -0.11 -18.85 4.21
C GLU A 34 -1.45 -18.12 4.27
N ASN A 35 -2.13 -17.90 3.13
CA ASN A 35 -3.33 -17.05 3.04
C ASN A 35 -3.15 -15.76 3.86
N PHE A 36 -2.11 -15.01 3.52
CA PHE A 36 -1.71 -13.83 4.29
C PHE A 36 -2.91 -12.92 4.60
N ASP A 37 -3.25 -12.82 5.89
CA ASP A 37 -4.37 -12.01 6.36
C ASP A 37 -3.98 -10.53 6.36
N TYR A 38 -4.22 -9.90 5.22
CA TYR A 38 -3.97 -8.48 5.03
C TYR A 38 -4.71 -7.63 6.05
N THR A 39 -5.94 -7.99 6.44
CA THR A 39 -6.72 -7.24 7.44
C THR A 39 -6.06 -7.27 8.81
N LYS A 40 -5.55 -8.44 9.23
CA LYS A 40 -4.83 -8.58 10.50
C LYS A 40 -3.49 -7.84 10.49
N TRP A 41 -2.70 -7.97 9.43
CA TRP A 41 -1.43 -7.24 9.28
C TRP A 41 -1.66 -5.73 9.28
N GLN A 42 -2.67 -5.26 8.53
CA GLN A 42 -3.05 -3.86 8.44
C GLN A 42 -3.40 -3.30 9.82
N ARG A 43 -4.23 -4.01 10.60
CA ARG A 43 -4.61 -3.58 11.96
C ARG A 43 -3.40 -3.36 12.86
N VAL A 44 -2.38 -4.24 12.83
CA VAL A 44 -1.16 -4.05 13.64
C VAL A 44 -0.48 -2.72 13.34
N TYR A 45 -0.52 -2.26 12.09
CA TYR A 45 0.05 -0.97 11.70
C TYR A 45 -0.83 0.21 12.13
N TYR A 46 -2.14 0.15 11.85
CA TYR A 46 -3.06 1.26 12.13
C TYR A 46 -3.46 1.37 13.61
N ASP A 47 -3.52 0.29 14.36
CA ASP A 47 -3.81 0.29 15.80
C ASP A 47 -2.69 0.97 16.61
N ARG A 48 -1.48 1.05 16.04
CA ARG A 48 -0.34 1.79 16.61
C ARG A 48 -0.34 3.27 16.22
N MET A 49 -1.19 3.68 15.28
CA MET A 49 -1.30 5.06 14.86
C MET A 49 -2.26 5.81 15.80
N PRO A 50 -1.90 7.01 16.31
CA PRO A 50 -2.80 7.77 17.15
C PRO A 50 -4.06 8.17 16.38
N ALA A 51 -5.20 8.18 17.08
CA ALA A 51 -6.47 8.60 16.51
C ALA A 51 -6.34 10.00 15.89
N GLY A 52 -6.87 10.19 14.68
CA GLY A 52 -6.77 11.44 13.94
C GLY A 52 -5.54 11.56 13.03
N ALA A 53 -4.43 10.84 13.29
CA ALA A 53 -3.22 10.99 12.47
C ALA A 53 -3.40 10.57 11.00
N PHE A 54 -4.31 9.63 10.73
CA PHE A 54 -4.70 9.30 9.37
C PHE A 54 -5.43 10.47 8.68
N LEU A 55 -6.34 11.14 9.40
CA LEU A 55 -7.07 12.31 8.89
C LEU A 55 -6.10 13.46 8.63
N ASP A 56 -5.21 13.76 9.59
CA ASP A 56 -4.19 14.80 9.44
C ASP A 56 -3.28 14.55 8.23
N ALA A 57 -2.90 13.29 7.99
CA ALA A 57 -2.09 12.91 6.84
C ALA A 57 -2.87 13.06 5.52
N ALA A 58 -4.16 12.69 5.52
CA ALA A 58 -5.03 12.84 4.36
C ALA A 58 -5.28 14.31 4.01
N GLU A 59 -5.49 15.18 5.00
CA GLU A 59 -5.66 16.63 4.82
C GLU A 59 -4.41 17.24 4.18
N LYS A 60 -3.23 16.99 4.75
CA LYS A 60 -1.94 17.47 4.19
C LYS A 60 -1.69 17.00 2.76
N TYR A 61 -2.07 15.75 2.46
CA TYR A 61 -1.96 15.23 1.10
C TYR A 61 -2.92 15.95 0.15
N GLY A 62 -4.15 16.22 0.58
CA GLY A 62 -5.15 16.97 -0.19
C GLY A 62 -4.74 18.41 -0.50
N GLU A 63 -4.09 19.09 0.43
CA GLU A 63 -3.53 20.44 0.21
C GLU A 63 -2.50 20.48 -0.93
N THR A 64 -1.65 19.46 -1.00
CA THR A 64 -0.56 19.36 -1.99
C THR A 64 -1.02 18.72 -3.31
N HIS A 65 -2.14 18.00 -3.31
CA HIS A 65 -2.70 17.29 -4.46
C HIS A 65 -4.16 17.67 -4.69
N PRO A 66 -4.44 18.92 -5.13
CA PRO A 66 -5.81 19.39 -5.33
C PRO A 66 -6.52 18.50 -6.36
N TYR A 67 -7.73 18.05 -5.99
CA TYR A 67 -8.56 17.21 -6.84
C TYR A 67 -8.97 17.96 -8.11
N LYS A 68 -8.57 17.44 -9.28
CA LYS A 68 -8.85 18.06 -10.59
C LYS A 68 -10.09 17.50 -11.30
N GLY A 69 -10.82 16.61 -10.66
CA GLY A 69 -12.01 15.98 -11.24
C GLY A 69 -13.29 16.79 -11.01
N LYS A 70 -14.31 16.55 -11.82
CA LYS A 70 -15.68 17.00 -11.53
C LYS A 70 -16.31 15.97 -10.62
N GLY A 71 -16.24 16.17 -9.31
CA GLY A 71 -16.98 15.33 -8.36
C GLY A 71 -18.46 15.40 -8.72
N ARG A 72 -19.09 14.25 -8.98
CA ARG A 72 -20.55 14.18 -9.01
C ARG A 72 -20.99 14.05 -7.56
N GLU A 73 -21.57 15.11 -7.01
CA GLU A 73 -22.47 14.97 -5.87
C GLU A 73 -23.65 14.11 -6.36
N VAL A 74 -23.81 12.94 -5.75
CA VAL A 74 -24.97 12.04 -5.93
C VAL A 74 -25.90 12.16 -4.75
#